data_AF-A0A3D3XH07-F1
#
_entry.id   AF-A0A3D3XH07-F1
#
_cell.length_a   1.000
_cell.length_b   1.000
_cell.length_c   1.000
_cell.angle_alpha   90.00
_cell.angle_beta   90.00
_cell.angle_gamma   90.00
#
_symmetry.space_group_name_H-M   'P 1'
#
loop_
_entity.id
_entity.type
_entity.pdbx_description
1 polymer ?
#
loop_
_entity_poly.entity_id
_entity_poly.type
_entity_poly.pdbx_seq_one_letter_code
_entity_poly.pdbx_strand_id
1 'polypeptide(L)'
;MIALIESFWSQSLALGQENTLSSQKARSKEGLLALYNFCETGGPVVRDQSGGEKPIHLRIQSMRGVRRLGNSIKLTGVTRLLSEQAPTSLIQTIQNSGSFTIEAWITPASTLLKGPARIVTLSRNGSERNFTLGQDGDKYDVRCRSSQTDKNGLPSIASESASLSTGLTHVVFTLGNDHVSRIYINGDLNSEGQVPGTLSVWKNNVQLSLGNEVKGNRQWKGTFHMVALYGRSLSGLEVTRHFQAGAYAEDTKNIKIAVQGKSPEAAFFEHHIAPVISEHCLECHDTHNQKGELDLSWKESAFKGGKHGMVIVPGKPEESELWLSVHHDEMPDNRTMLSSEQKALIKQWIQDGATWSLEHIDPVLYSHQSDVASNWVRRLTVSEYIRTVKNTVGIDIAEDAHDLLPIELRADGFSNTAYNLNVDLKHVNAYAQLAEKIVQRMDVESFTGRFVKNLKFTDNEMGALIDSMGKWVLRGPVNEHELFAYRGITTSVAAAGGSYEEAVGLVIEAMLQSPRFIYRVENHVGDGTVWP
;
A
#
# COMPACT_ATOMS: atom_id res chain seq x y z
N MET A 1 -1.18 -48.90 -7.40
CA MET A 1 -2.52 -48.30 -7.63
C MET A 1 -3.16 -47.85 -6.32
N ILE A 2 -3.14 -48.66 -5.24
CA ILE A 2 -3.68 -48.28 -3.91
C ILE A 2 -2.86 -47.16 -3.23
N ALA A 3 -1.52 -47.18 -3.32
CA ALA A 3 -0.66 -46.14 -2.75
C ALA A 3 -0.78 -44.74 -3.42
N LEU A 4 -1.26 -44.68 -4.66
CA LEU A 4 -1.52 -43.42 -5.39
C LEU A 4 -2.89 -42.83 -5.06
N ILE A 5 -3.81 -43.66 -4.56
CA ILE A 5 -5.14 -43.21 -4.12
C ILE A 5 -5.02 -42.64 -2.69
N GLU A 6 -4.28 -43.29 -1.79
CA GLU A 6 -4.06 -42.77 -0.44
C GLU A 6 -3.29 -41.44 -0.40
N SER A 7 -2.31 -41.23 -1.30
CA SER A 7 -1.60 -39.93 -1.39
C SER A 7 -2.50 -38.79 -1.90
N PHE A 8 -3.48 -39.11 -2.75
CA PHE A 8 -4.44 -38.14 -3.29
C PHE A 8 -5.47 -37.73 -2.24
N TRP A 9 -5.93 -38.67 -1.40
CA TRP A 9 -6.83 -38.37 -0.29
C TRP A 9 -6.13 -37.63 0.85
N SER A 10 -4.86 -37.93 1.16
CA SER A 10 -4.08 -37.19 2.16
C SER A 10 -3.72 -35.77 1.71
N GLN A 11 -3.40 -35.57 0.43
CA GLN A 11 -3.18 -34.22 -0.13
C GLN A 11 -4.48 -33.42 -0.23
N SER A 12 -5.61 -34.06 -0.57
CA SER A 12 -6.91 -33.38 -0.59
C SER A 12 -7.43 -33.02 0.81
N LEU A 13 -7.08 -33.79 1.85
CA LEU A 13 -7.36 -33.47 3.25
C LEU A 13 -6.45 -32.36 3.78
N ALA A 14 -5.17 -32.34 3.39
CA ALA A 14 -4.22 -31.28 3.74
C ALA A 14 -4.54 -29.96 3.02
N LEU A 15 -4.87 -29.99 1.72
CA LEU A 15 -5.36 -28.84 0.96
C LEU A 15 -6.74 -28.38 1.47
N GLY A 16 -7.60 -29.31 1.90
CA GLY A 16 -8.87 -29.00 2.55
C GLY A 16 -8.70 -28.36 3.94
N GLN A 17 -7.66 -28.72 4.69
CA GLN A 17 -7.30 -28.09 5.97
C GLN A 17 -6.62 -26.72 5.80
N GLU A 18 -5.76 -26.54 4.79
CA GLU A 18 -5.16 -25.23 4.46
C GLU A 18 -6.21 -24.25 3.90
N ASN A 19 -7.15 -24.71 3.07
CA ASN A 19 -8.26 -23.85 2.60
C ASN A 19 -9.26 -23.50 3.71
N THR A 20 -9.43 -24.36 4.72
CA THR A 20 -10.30 -24.05 5.86
C THR A 20 -9.63 -23.10 6.86
N LEU A 21 -8.30 -23.13 7.00
CA LEU A 21 -7.53 -22.17 7.81
C LEU A 21 -7.44 -20.79 7.15
N SER A 22 -7.32 -20.71 5.83
CA SER A 22 -7.42 -19.46 5.04
C SER A 22 -8.82 -18.84 5.13
N SER A 23 -9.88 -19.64 5.05
CA SER A 23 -11.27 -19.16 5.16
C SER A 23 -11.66 -18.64 6.55
N GLN A 24 -10.88 -18.95 7.60
CA GLN A 24 -11.20 -18.56 8.97
C GLN A 24 -10.88 -17.09 9.28
N LYS A 25 -10.02 -16.44 8.51
CA LYS A 25 -9.61 -15.04 8.74
C LYS A 25 -10.21 -14.02 7.78
N ALA A 26 -11.04 -14.46 6.82
CA ALA A 26 -11.69 -13.57 5.87
C ALA A 26 -13.05 -13.05 6.38
N ARG A 27 -13.29 -11.75 6.21
CA ARG A 27 -14.58 -11.09 6.40
C ARG A 27 -15.58 -11.60 5.38
N SER A 28 -16.83 -11.75 5.83
CA SER A 28 -17.95 -12.05 4.95
C SER A 28 -18.16 -10.89 3.98
N LYS A 29 -18.28 -11.21 2.69
CA LYS A 29 -18.72 -10.28 1.64
C LYS A 29 -20.22 -10.40 1.34
N GLU A 30 -20.89 -11.38 1.93
CA GLU A 30 -22.29 -11.62 1.69
C GLU A 30 -23.14 -10.44 2.16
N GLY A 31 -23.95 -9.88 1.25
CA GLY A 31 -24.79 -8.73 1.54
C GLY A 31 -24.03 -7.41 1.70
N LEU A 32 -22.74 -7.34 1.34
CA LEU A 32 -21.95 -6.11 1.37
C LEU A 32 -22.48 -5.10 0.35
N LEU A 33 -22.80 -3.88 0.79
CA LEU A 33 -23.35 -2.80 -0.02
C LEU A 33 -22.38 -1.64 -0.26
N ALA A 34 -21.48 -1.40 0.69
CA ALA A 34 -20.45 -0.37 0.57
C ALA A 34 -19.23 -0.75 1.43
N LEU A 35 -18.02 -0.47 0.96
CA LEU A 35 -16.77 -0.68 1.69
C LEU A 35 -15.80 0.47 1.42
N TYR A 36 -15.25 1.05 2.48
CA TYR A 36 -14.23 2.09 2.43
C TYR A 36 -13.06 1.68 3.30
N ASN A 37 -11.91 1.40 2.68
CA ASN A 37 -10.66 1.02 3.34
C ASN A 37 -9.61 2.14 3.36
N PHE A 38 -9.94 3.30 2.76
CA PHE A 38 -9.13 4.51 2.71
C PHE A 38 -7.71 4.32 2.17
N CYS A 39 -7.49 3.34 1.29
CA CYS A 39 -6.18 3.00 0.73
C CYS A 39 -5.70 3.95 -0.38
N GLU A 40 -6.47 4.97 -0.76
CA GLU A 40 -6.03 5.89 -1.81
C GLU A 40 -4.90 6.79 -1.30
N THR A 41 -3.86 6.93 -2.10
CA THR A 41 -2.64 7.70 -1.80
C THR A 41 -2.85 9.22 -1.88
N GLY A 42 -3.98 9.68 -2.43
CA GLY A 42 -4.27 11.10 -2.58
C GLY A 42 -5.66 11.42 -3.13
N GLY A 43 -5.90 12.71 -3.40
CA GLY A 43 -7.11 13.20 -4.04
C GLY A 43 -8.35 13.32 -3.14
N PRO A 44 -9.40 13.98 -3.66
CA PRO A 44 -10.60 14.31 -2.89
C PRO A 44 -11.65 13.19 -2.87
N VAL A 45 -11.37 12.03 -3.45
CA VAL A 45 -12.33 10.93 -3.56
C VAL A 45 -11.86 9.75 -2.71
N VAL A 46 -12.78 9.19 -1.93
CA VAL A 46 -12.65 7.88 -1.29
C VAL A 46 -13.57 6.94 -2.05
N ARG A 47 -12.99 5.91 -2.65
CA ARG A 47 -13.69 4.99 -3.54
C ARG A 47 -14.39 3.92 -2.71
N ASP A 48 -15.57 3.56 -3.17
CA ASP A 48 -16.24 2.36 -2.69
C ASP A 48 -15.53 1.13 -3.28
N GLN A 49 -15.22 0.20 -2.41
CA GLN A 49 -14.47 -1.02 -2.63
C GLN A 49 -15.38 -2.26 -2.52
N SER A 50 -16.69 -2.10 -2.36
CA SER A 50 -17.62 -3.22 -2.23
C SER A 50 -17.69 -4.12 -3.46
N GLY A 51 -17.38 -3.58 -4.65
CA GLY A 51 -17.57 -4.27 -5.93
C GLY A 51 -19.01 -4.25 -6.43
N GLY A 52 -19.92 -3.48 -5.80
CA GLY A 52 -21.30 -3.35 -6.24
C GLY A 52 -21.45 -2.65 -7.60
N GLU A 53 -22.52 -2.98 -8.34
CA GLU A 53 -22.81 -2.42 -9.68
C GLU A 53 -22.91 -0.89 -9.70
N LYS A 54 -23.34 -0.28 -8.59
CA LYS A 54 -23.47 1.17 -8.41
C LYS A 54 -22.65 1.61 -7.20
N PRO A 55 -21.33 1.82 -7.38
CA PRO A 55 -20.44 2.12 -6.26
C PRO A 55 -20.75 3.49 -5.65
N ILE A 56 -20.70 3.58 -4.32
CA ILE A 56 -21.04 4.79 -3.58
C ILE A 56 -19.77 5.56 -3.24
N HIS A 57 -19.18 6.26 -4.21
CA HIS A 57 -17.97 7.05 -3.94
C HIS A 57 -18.26 8.23 -3.01
N LEU A 58 -17.32 8.52 -2.11
CA LEU A 58 -17.41 9.66 -1.18
C LEU A 58 -16.41 10.74 -1.57
N ARG A 59 -16.87 11.99 -1.60
CA ARG A 59 -16.03 13.17 -1.83
C ARG A 59 -15.71 13.89 -0.53
N ILE A 60 -14.42 14.03 -0.24
CA ILE A 60 -13.89 14.86 0.83
C ILE A 60 -14.19 16.32 0.52
N GLN A 61 -15.00 16.96 1.36
CA GLN A 61 -15.48 18.33 1.11
C GLN A 61 -14.41 19.39 1.41
N SER A 62 -13.50 19.12 2.34
CA SER A 62 -12.37 20.00 2.65
C SER A 62 -11.11 19.16 2.87
N MET A 63 -10.15 19.29 1.95
CA MET A 63 -8.87 18.57 2.02
C MET A 63 -7.98 19.07 3.17
N ARG A 64 -8.15 20.32 3.62
CA ARG A 64 -7.43 20.85 4.79
C ARG A 64 -7.86 20.19 6.10
N GLY A 65 -9.07 19.65 6.15
CA GLY A 65 -9.61 18.98 7.33
C GLY A 65 -9.29 17.50 7.43
N VAL A 66 -8.50 16.95 6.50
CA VAL A 66 -8.10 15.54 6.49
C VAL A 66 -6.58 15.37 6.39
N ARG A 67 -6.08 14.25 6.90
CA ARG A 67 -4.74 13.74 6.63
C ARG A 67 -4.85 12.26 6.26
N ARG A 68 -4.39 11.88 5.07
CA ARG A 68 -4.29 10.48 4.66
C ARG A 68 -3.03 9.85 5.26
N LEU A 69 -3.15 8.61 5.71
CA LEU A 69 -2.15 7.87 6.46
C LEU A 69 -2.09 6.43 5.92
N GLY A 70 -1.71 6.27 4.64
CA GLY A 70 -1.69 4.97 3.95
C GLY A 70 -3.10 4.41 3.79
N ASN A 71 -3.48 3.46 4.67
CA ASN A 71 -4.77 2.77 4.69
C ASN A 71 -5.77 3.37 5.69
N SER A 72 -5.61 4.65 6.01
CA SER A 72 -6.51 5.32 6.94
C SER A 72 -6.61 6.81 6.64
N ILE A 73 -7.70 7.43 7.08
CA ILE A 73 -7.92 8.87 6.95
C ILE A 73 -8.24 9.48 8.30
N LYS A 74 -7.40 10.42 8.73
CA LYS A 74 -7.57 11.18 9.97
C LYS A 74 -8.29 12.50 9.69
N LEU A 75 -9.33 12.79 10.45
CA LEU A 75 -10.04 14.06 10.40
C LEU A 75 -9.35 15.05 11.36
N THR A 76 -8.61 16.00 10.80
CA THR A 76 -7.82 17.01 11.52
C THR A 76 -8.55 18.34 11.71
N GLY A 77 -9.61 18.59 10.93
CA GLY A 77 -10.39 19.83 10.97
C GLY A 77 -11.85 19.61 10.57
N VAL A 78 -12.58 20.71 10.30
CA VAL A 78 -13.98 20.63 9.87
C VAL A 78 -14.06 20.14 8.42
N THR A 79 -14.60 18.95 8.22
CA THR A 79 -14.76 18.33 6.91
C THR A 79 -15.78 17.18 6.99
N ARG A 80 -16.14 16.64 5.83
CA ARG A 80 -16.97 15.43 5.71
C ARG A 80 -16.64 14.69 4.44
N LEU A 81 -16.83 13.38 4.45
CA LEU A 81 -16.74 12.54 3.26
C LEU A 81 -18.19 12.26 2.84
N LEU A 82 -18.64 12.87 1.75
CA LEU A 82 -20.05 12.91 1.36
C LEU A 82 -20.27 12.18 0.04
N SER A 83 -21.30 11.33 -0.05
CA SER A 83 -21.70 10.73 -1.31
C SER A 83 -22.18 11.81 -2.28
N GLU A 84 -21.74 11.76 -3.54
CA GLU A 84 -22.11 12.79 -4.52
C GLU A 84 -23.62 12.79 -4.79
N GLN A 85 -24.23 11.62 -4.76
CA GLN A 85 -25.66 11.41 -4.95
C GLN A 85 -26.24 10.60 -3.80
N ALA A 86 -27.57 10.52 -3.73
CA ALA A 86 -28.26 9.64 -2.80
C ALA A 86 -28.04 8.18 -3.21
N PRO A 87 -27.57 7.29 -2.31
CA PRO A 87 -27.28 5.89 -2.64
C PRO A 87 -28.58 5.06 -2.67
N THR A 88 -29.43 5.29 -3.68
CA THR A 88 -30.79 4.71 -3.75
C THR A 88 -30.80 3.19 -3.71
N SER A 89 -29.87 2.51 -4.40
CA SER A 89 -29.79 1.05 -4.38
C SER A 89 -29.51 0.50 -2.98
N LEU A 90 -28.58 1.12 -2.23
CA LEU A 90 -28.32 0.74 -0.83
C LEU A 90 -29.57 0.92 0.04
N ILE A 91 -30.27 2.05 -0.14
CA ILE A 91 -31.48 2.36 0.64
C ILE A 91 -32.58 1.34 0.35
N GLN A 92 -32.84 1.07 -0.92
CA GLN A 92 -33.87 0.11 -1.35
C GLN A 92 -33.55 -1.30 -0.86
N THR A 93 -32.30 -1.75 -0.93
CA THR A 93 -31.91 -3.07 -0.41
C THR A 93 -32.21 -3.19 1.08
N ILE A 94 -31.87 -2.18 1.89
CA ILE A 94 -32.16 -2.18 3.33
C ILE A 94 -33.67 -2.07 3.62
N GLN A 95 -34.40 -1.27 2.83
CA GLN A 95 -35.86 -1.19 2.94
C GLN A 95 -36.52 -2.56 2.70
N ASN A 96 -36.02 -3.29 1.70
CA ASN A 96 -36.55 -4.59 1.30
C ASN A 96 -36.15 -5.71 2.28
N SER A 97 -34.92 -5.71 2.79
CA SER A 97 -34.47 -6.74 3.73
C SER A 97 -34.98 -6.51 5.16
N GLY A 98 -35.36 -5.27 5.49
CA GLY A 98 -35.72 -4.88 6.86
C GLY A 98 -34.58 -5.02 7.87
N SER A 99 -33.35 -5.24 7.40
CA SER A 99 -32.19 -5.56 8.22
C SER A 99 -30.92 -4.96 7.61
N PHE A 100 -29.98 -4.56 8.45
CA PHE A 100 -28.71 -4.00 7.97
C PHE A 100 -27.64 -4.02 9.04
N THR A 101 -26.39 -3.82 8.60
CA THR A 101 -25.24 -3.67 9.49
C THR A 101 -24.42 -2.44 9.11
N ILE A 102 -23.98 -1.70 10.12
CA ILE A 102 -22.94 -0.67 10.01
C ILE A 102 -21.71 -1.21 10.74
N GLU A 103 -20.59 -1.34 10.03
CA GLU A 103 -19.32 -1.79 10.59
C GLU A 103 -18.28 -0.68 10.42
N ALA A 104 -17.53 -0.34 11.47
CA ALA A 104 -16.46 0.66 11.38
C ALA A 104 -15.26 0.29 12.24
N TRP A 105 -14.06 0.41 11.66
CA TRP A 105 -12.80 0.44 12.39
C TRP A 105 -12.34 1.89 12.49
N ILE A 106 -12.25 2.39 13.72
CA ILE A 106 -12.01 3.80 14.01
C ILE A 106 -11.06 3.99 15.18
N THR A 107 -10.36 5.12 15.21
CA THR A 107 -9.65 5.61 16.39
C THR A 107 -10.24 6.98 16.77
N PRO A 108 -11.16 7.05 17.73
CA PRO A 108 -11.72 8.31 18.22
C PRO A 108 -10.62 9.23 18.78
N ALA A 109 -10.71 10.52 18.51
CA ALA A 109 -9.71 11.49 19.01
C ALA A 109 -9.91 11.87 20.48
N SER A 110 -11.10 11.64 21.04
CA SER A 110 -11.49 12.03 22.40
C SER A 110 -12.73 11.26 22.84
N THR A 111 -12.90 11.06 24.14
CA THR A 111 -14.12 10.53 24.79
C THR A 111 -15.05 11.62 25.35
N LEU A 112 -14.73 12.90 25.13
CA LEU A 112 -15.45 14.03 25.74
C LEU A 112 -16.36 14.77 24.75
N LEU A 113 -16.55 14.22 23.56
CA LEU A 113 -17.25 14.89 22.47
C LEU A 113 -18.76 14.90 22.70
N LYS A 114 -19.36 16.08 22.90
CA LYS A 114 -20.83 16.21 23.01
C LYS A 114 -21.53 15.79 21.72
N GLY A 115 -22.42 14.83 21.83
CA GLY A 115 -22.92 14.10 20.68
C GLY A 115 -24.43 14.15 20.41
N PRO A 116 -24.92 13.21 19.58
CA PRO A 116 -24.08 12.34 18.76
C PRO A 116 -23.32 13.17 17.71
N ALA A 117 -22.00 13.01 17.66
CA ALA A 117 -21.16 13.41 16.54
C ALA A 117 -21.21 12.31 15.48
N ARG A 118 -21.19 12.65 14.19
CA ARG A 118 -21.48 11.67 13.12
C ARG A 118 -20.23 10.89 12.73
N ILE A 119 -20.21 9.60 13.08
CA ILE A 119 -19.19 8.67 12.56
C ILE A 119 -19.63 8.26 11.15
N VAL A 120 -20.79 7.60 11.03
CA VAL A 120 -21.43 7.22 9.76
C VAL A 120 -22.89 7.69 9.80
N THR A 121 -23.35 8.43 8.80
CA THR A 121 -24.75 8.87 8.76
C THR A 121 -25.33 8.84 7.36
N LEU A 122 -26.56 8.38 7.25
CA LEU A 122 -27.36 8.46 6.05
C LEU A 122 -28.53 9.41 6.35
N SER A 123 -28.35 10.68 6.01
CA SER A 123 -29.21 11.76 6.48
C SER A 123 -29.42 12.85 5.44
N ARG A 124 -30.47 13.65 5.67
CA ARG A 124 -30.68 14.90 4.95
C ARG A 124 -30.00 16.05 5.68
N ASN A 125 -30.09 16.04 7.01
CA ASN A 125 -29.57 17.06 7.92
C ASN A 125 -29.68 16.57 9.39
N GLY A 126 -29.35 17.45 10.34
CA GLY A 126 -29.35 17.14 11.77
C GLY A 126 -30.70 16.80 12.41
N SER A 127 -31.83 16.89 11.69
CA SER A 127 -33.17 16.57 12.19
C SER A 127 -33.96 15.59 11.31
N GLU A 128 -33.40 15.11 10.20
CA GLU A 128 -34.03 14.09 9.36
C GLU A 128 -32.98 13.12 8.81
N ARG A 129 -33.19 11.82 9.06
CA ARG A 129 -32.27 10.75 8.67
C ARG A 129 -32.95 9.42 8.40
N ASN A 130 -32.20 8.52 7.78
CA ASN A 130 -32.49 7.09 7.78
C ASN A 130 -31.76 6.44 8.95
N PHE A 131 -30.44 6.65 9.06
CA PHE A 131 -29.68 6.20 10.23
C PHE A 131 -28.51 7.13 10.57
N THR A 132 -27.99 6.98 11.78
CA THR A 132 -26.70 7.52 12.22
C THR A 132 -26.06 6.53 13.19
N LEU A 133 -24.80 6.16 12.95
CA LEU A 133 -23.88 5.72 14.00
C LEU A 133 -23.07 6.95 14.43
N GLY A 134 -23.13 7.29 15.70
CA GLY A 134 -22.46 8.45 16.25
C GLY A 134 -21.78 8.18 17.58
N GLN A 135 -21.06 9.19 18.05
CA GLN A 135 -20.42 9.21 19.36
C GLN A 135 -21.08 10.28 20.23
N ASP A 136 -21.46 9.93 21.45
CA ASP A 136 -21.91 10.88 22.47
C ASP A 136 -21.12 10.67 23.76
N GLY A 137 -20.16 11.55 24.01
CA GLY A 137 -19.18 11.38 25.08
C GLY A 137 -18.37 10.10 24.88
N ASP A 138 -18.49 9.21 25.85
CA ASP A 138 -17.74 7.96 26.02
C ASP A 138 -18.55 6.72 25.60
N LYS A 139 -19.61 6.92 24.81
CA LYS A 139 -20.44 5.86 24.24
C LYS A 139 -20.77 6.11 22.77
N TYR A 140 -21.19 5.05 22.10
CA TYR A 140 -21.76 5.07 20.77
C TYR A 140 -23.28 5.25 20.85
N ASP A 141 -23.83 6.10 19.99
CA ASP A 141 -25.26 6.41 19.91
C ASP A 141 -25.74 6.19 18.47
N VAL A 142 -26.72 5.31 18.32
CA VAL A 142 -27.32 4.94 17.05
C VAL A 142 -28.74 5.48 16.98
N ARG A 143 -29.04 6.17 15.88
CA ARG A 143 -30.41 6.58 15.55
C ARG A 143 -30.81 5.84 14.29
N CYS A 144 -31.99 5.24 14.30
CA CYS A 144 -32.53 4.51 13.16
C CYS A 144 -33.98 4.93 12.97
N ARG A 145 -34.32 5.44 11.79
CA ARG A 145 -35.70 5.77 11.43
C ARG A 145 -36.47 4.48 11.17
N SER A 146 -37.69 4.39 11.65
CA SER A 146 -38.65 3.34 11.32
C SER A 146 -40.06 3.94 11.30
N SER A 147 -41.07 3.11 11.02
CA SER A 147 -42.47 3.51 11.11
C SER A 147 -42.93 3.88 12.54
N GLN A 148 -42.13 3.57 13.58
CA GLN A 148 -42.45 3.85 14.97
C GLN A 148 -41.48 4.82 15.66
N THR A 149 -40.36 5.16 15.04
CA THR A 149 -39.50 6.26 15.53
C THR A 149 -39.90 7.59 14.90
N ASP A 150 -39.41 8.70 15.46
CA ASP A 150 -39.55 9.99 14.79
C ASP A 150 -38.74 10.07 13.47
N LYS A 151 -38.91 11.16 12.72
CA LYS A 151 -38.16 11.42 11.46
C LYS A 151 -36.64 11.50 11.64
N ASN A 152 -36.19 11.63 12.88
CA ASN A 152 -34.79 11.75 13.28
C ASN A 152 -34.23 10.44 13.84
N GLY A 153 -35.02 9.36 13.84
CA GLY A 153 -34.64 8.05 14.36
C GLY A 153 -34.53 7.99 15.88
N LEU A 154 -35.35 8.75 16.60
CA LEU A 154 -35.47 8.68 18.06
C LEU A 154 -36.65 7.79 18.49
N PRO A 155 -36.56 7.04 19.60
CA PRO A 155 -35.44 7.01 20.57
C PRO A 155 -34.15 6.38 20.00
N SER A 156 -32.99 6.77 20.54
CA SER A 156 -31.70 6.20 20.12
C SER A 156 -31.39 4.90 20.88
N ILE A 157 -30.53 4.09 20.28
CA ILE A 157 -29.90 2.92 20.89
C ILE A 157 -28.47 3.31 21.23
N ALA A 158 -28.05 3.08 22.47
CA ALA A 158 -26.71 3.42 22.91
C ALA A 158 -25.92 2.19 23.35
N SER A 159 -24.61 2.26 23.21
CA SER A 159 -23.69 1.36 23.91
C SER A 159 -23.69 1.71 25.40
N GLU A 160 -23.16 0.80 26.22
CA GLU A 160 -22.95 1.04 27.65
C GLU A 160 -22.05 2.28 27.86
N SER A 161 -22.20 2.97 28.98
CA SER A 161 -21.33 4.09 29.35
C SER A 161 -19.87 3.65 29.46
N ALA A 162 -18.92 4.54 29.19
CA ALA A 162 -17.48 4.29 29.22
C ALA A 162 -16.98 3.17 28.28
N SER A 163 -17.77 2.77 27.27
CA SER A 163 -17.41 1.72 26.32
C SER A 163 -16.55 2.20 25.14
N LEU A 164 -16.52 3.51 24.87
CA LEU A 164 -15.70 4.11 23.81
C LEU A 164 -14.30 4.43 24.33
N SER A 165 -13.28 4.03 23.58
CA SER A 165 -11.87 4.34 23.86
C SER A 165 -11.23 5.21 22.77
N THR A 166 -10.06 5.79 23.04
CA THR A 166 -9.24 6.47 22.01
C THR A 166 -8.26 5.53 21.31
N GLY A 167 -8.36 4.22 21.56
CA GLY A 167 -7.61 3.19 20.83
C GLY A 167 -8.28 2.82 19.51
N LEU A 168 -7.59 2.03 18.69
CA LEU A 168 -8.21 1.39 17.53
C LEU A 168 -9.37 0.50 18.02
N THR A 169 -10.57 0.81 17.56
CA THR A 169 -11.81 0.18 18.01
C THR A 169 -12.60 -0.31 16.81
N HIS A 170 -13.07 -1.55 16.89
CA HIS A 170 -14.06 -2.11 15.98
C HIS A 170 -15.44 -1.89 16.58
N VAL A 171 -16.30 -1.10 15.93
CA VAL A 171 -17.67 -0.86 16.37
C VAL A 171 -18.62 -1.35 15.29
N VAL A 172 -19.61 -2.16 15.69
CA VAL A 172 -20.59 -2.74 14.78
C VAL A 172 -21.99 -2.53 15.32
N PHE A 173 -22.89 -1.99 14.49
CA PHE A 173 -24.32 -1.98 14.76
C PHE A 173 -25.02 -2.93 13.80
N THR A 174 -25.83 -3.85 14.32
CA THR A 174 -26.66 -4.75 13.51
C THR A 174 -28.13 -4.53 13.84
N LEU A 175 -29.01 -4.52 12.84
CA LEU A 175 -30.46 -4.60 13.00
C LEU A 175 -30.98 -5.82 12.22
N GLY A 176 -31.62 -6.74 12.93
CA GLY A 176 -32.29 -7.90 12.34
C GLY A 176 -33.70 -7.60 11.84
N ASN A 177 -34.22 -8.49 10.99
CA ASN A 177 -35.62 -8.46 10.53
C ASN A 177 -36.62 -8.79 11.67
N ASP A 178 -36.12 -9.32 12.78
CA ASP A 178 -36.79 -9.50 14.07
C ASP A 178 -36.87 -8.21 14.90
N HIS A 179 -36.44 -7.07 14.34
CA HIS A 179 -36.33 -5.76 14.99
C HIS A 179 -35.29 -5.67 16.11
N VAL A 180 -34.51 -6.72 16.35
CA VAL A 180 -33.48 -6.72 17.39
C VAL A 180 -32.26 -5.97 16.88
N SER A 181 -31.86 -4.96 17.65
CA SER A 181 -30.67 -4.16 17.38
C SER A 181 -29.56 -4.53 18.35
N ARG A 182 -28.33 -4.65 17.87
CA ARG A 182 -27.16 -4.94 18.72
C ARG A 182 -26.02 -3.99 18.38
N ILE A 183 -25.27 -3.60 19.41
CA ILE A 183 -23.99 -2.90 19.28
C ILE A 183 -22.90 -3.84 19.79
N TYR A 184 -21.88 -4.05 18.97
CA TYR A 184 -20.69 -4.80 19.31
C TYR A 184 -19.49 -3.87 19.34
N ILE A 185 -18.56 -4.14 20.26
CA ILE A 185 -17.30 -3.43 20.39
C ILE A 185 -16.19 -4.47 20.47
N ASN A 186 -15.22 -4.38 19.57
CA ASN A 186 -14.07 -5.30 19.51
C ASN A 186 -14.48 -6.78 19.45
N GLY A 187 -15.52 -7.09 18.66
CA GLY A 187 -16.03 -8.45 18.49
C GLY A 187 -17.01 -8.93 19.55
N ASP A 188 -17.12 -8.22 20.69
CA ASP A 188 -17.98 -8.59 21.80
C ASP A 188 -19.30 -7.83 21.78
N LEU A 189 -20.39 -8.49 22.17
CA LEU A 189 -21.70 -7.84 22.32
C LEU A 189 -21.64 -6.85 23.49
N ASN A 190 -21.91 -5.58 23.22
CA ASN A 190 -21.94 -4.54 24.24
C ASN A 190 -23.36 -4.18 24.67
N SER A 191 -24.29 -4.03 23.72
CA SER A 191 -25.70 -3.76 24.06
C SER A 191 -26.66 -4.38 23.06
N GLU A 192 -27.84 -4.72 23.56
CA GLU A 192 -28.98 -5.21 22.77
C GLU A 192 -30.21 -4.34 23.07
N GLY A 193 -31.00 -4.10 22.04
CA GLY A 193 -32.22 -3.30 22.12
C GLY A 193 -33.15 -3.62 20.94
N GLN A 194 -34.09 -2.72 20.66
CA GLN A 194 -35.01 -2.88 19.53
C GLN A 194 -35.16 -1.60 18.73
N VAL A 195 -35.32 -1.75 17.42
CA VAL A 195 -35.85 -0.71 16.52
C VAL A 195 -37.23 -1.18 16.04
N PRO A 196 -38.32 -0.86 16.76
CA PRO A 196 -39.64 -1.34 16.40
C PRO A 196 -40.11 -0.72 15.09
N GLY A 197 -40.97 -1.42 14.35
CA GLY A 197 -41.54 -0.94 13.09
C GLY A 197 -40.66 -1.21 11.87
N THR A 198 -41.12 -0.74 10.72
CA THR A 198 -40.55 -1.09 9.41
C THR A 198 -39.61 0.00 8.88
N LEU A 199 -38.61 -0.41 8.10
CA LEU A 199 -37.68 0.51 7.43
C LEU A 199 -38.25 1.09 6.12
N SER A 200 -39.42 0.62 5.66
CA SER A 200 -40.08 1.09 4.43
C SER A 200 -40.32 2.61 4.39
N VAL A 201 -40.34 3.29 5.54
CA VAL A 201 -40.47 4.75 5.65
C VAL A 201 -39.18 5.53 5.38
N TRP A 202 -38.04 4.85 5.18
CA TRP A 202 -36.77 5.46 4.83
C TRP A 202 -36.90 6.33 3.57
N LYS A 203 -36.16 7.44 3.56
CA LYS A 203 -36.15 8.38 2.43
C LYS A 203 -35.07 7.98 1.44
N ASN A 204 -35.40 7.97 0.15
CA ASN A 204 -34.48 7.65 -0.93
C ASN A 204 -33.61 8.84 -1.40
N ASN A 205 -33.90 10.05 -0.90
CA ASN A 205 -33.25 11.30 -1.32
C ASN A 205 -32.34 11.89 -0.21
N VAL A 206 -31.60 11.03 0.48
CA VAL A 206 -30.65 11.40 1.54
C VAL A 206 -29.24 10.95 1.17
N GLN A 207 -28.22 11.60 1.73
CA GLN A 207 -26.81 11.32 1.38
C GLN A 207 -26.11 10.57 2.49
N LEU A 208 -25.15 9.73 2.10
CA LEU A 208 -24.22 9.08 3.01
C LEU A 208 -23.09 10.07 3.33
N SER A 209 -22.79 10.25 4.61
CA SER A 209 -21.74 11.12 5.10
C SER A 209 -20.94 10.44 6.20
N LEU A 210 -19.61 10.53 6.12
CA LEU A 210 -18.70 10.12 7.19
C LEU A 210 -18.06 11.34 7.86
N GLY A 211 -17.89 11.25 9.17
CA GLY A 211 -17.13 12.22 9.96
C GLY A 211 -17.86 13.51 10.32
N ASN A 212 -19.02 13.80 9.71
CA ASN A 212 -19.86 14.94 10.08
C ASN A 212 -21.28 14.76 9.54
N GLU A 213 -22.20 15.62 9.98
CA GLU A 213 -23.52 15.78 9.39
C GLU A 213 -23.40 16.29 7.95
N VAL A 214 -24.41 16.00 7.12
CA VAL A 214 -24.46 16.46 5.72
C VAL A 214 -24.33 17.99 5.61
N LYS A 215 -24.85 18.72 6.62
CA LYS A 215 -24.73 20.18 6.72
C LYS A 215 -23.53 20.67 7.57
N GLY A 216 -22.70 19.78 8.09
CA GLY A 216 -21.40 20.12 8.71
C GLY A 216 -21.39 20.50 10.19
N ASN A 217 -22.50 20.40 10.93
CA ASN A 217 -22.63 20.92 12.29
C ASN A 217 -22.49 19.87 13.42
N ARG A 218 -22.07 18.64 13.12
CA ARG A 218 -21.90 17.54 14.10
C ARG A 218 -20.62 16.74 13.83
N GLN A 219 -19.50 17.46 13.78
CA GLN A 219 -18.18 16.92 13.46
C GLN A 219 -17.79 15.82 14.44
N TRP A 220 -17.48 14.64 13.92
CA TRP A 220 -16.72 13.62 14.62
C TRP A 220 -15.22 13.81 14.34
N LYS A 221 -14.40 13.60 15.36
CA LYS A 221 -12.95 13.73 15.27
C LYS A 221 -12.30 12.39 15.57
N GLY A 222 -11.45 11.94 14.68
CA GLY A 222 -10.78 10.65 14.80
C GLY A 222 -10.20 10.19 13.47
N THR A 223 -9.75 8.96 13.45
CA THR A 223 -9.23 8.28 12.26
C THR A 223 -10.19 7.19 11.84
N PHE A 224 -10.54 7.16 10.55
CA PHE A 224 -11.20 6.00 9.96
C PHE A 224 -10.15 5.07 9.36
N HIS A 225 -10.27 3.79 9.66
CA HIS A 225 -9.46 2.71 9.09
C HIS A 225 -10.28 1.84 8.14
N MET A 226 -11.56 1.63 8.46
CA MET A 226 -12.50 0.96 7.58
C MET A 226 -13.94 1.36 7.91
N VAL A 227 -14.81 1.46 6.90
CA VAL A 227 -16.26 1.53 7.07
C VAL A 227 -16.92 0.59 6.07
N ALA A 228 -17.83 -0.26 6.53
CA ALA A 228 -18.59 -1.17 5.67
C ALA A 228 -20.09 -1.11 6.03
N LEU A 229 -20.94 -1.28 5.02
CA LEU A 229 -22.39 -1.33 5.15
C LEU A 229 -22.90 -2.62 4.52
N TYR A 230 -23.78 -3.33 5.22
CA TYR A 230 -24.38 -4.58 4.73
C TYR A 230 -25.90 -4.47 4.71
N GLY A 231 -26.54 -5.09 3.70
CA GLY A 231 -27.99 -5.20 3.55
C GLY A 231 -28.62 -6.30 4.39
N ARG A 232 -27.87 -6.82 5.38
CA ARG A 232 -28.30 -7.86 6.30
C ARG A 232 -27.74 -7.62 7.70
N SER A 233 -28.31 -8.30 8.68
CA SER A 233 -27.74 -8.40 10.02
C SER A 233 -26.57 -9.39 10.01
N LEU A 234 -25.38 -8.98 10.46
CA LEU A 234 -24.29 -9.91 10.73
C LEU A 234 -24.58 -10.66 12.05
N SER A 235 -24.29 -11.96 12.07
CA SER A 235 -24.36 -12.75 13.30
C SER A 235 -23.20 -12.39 14.25
N GLY A 236 -23.37 -12.64 15.55
CA GLY A 236 -22.30 -12.40 16.53
C GLY A 236 -20.99 -13.11 16.17
N LEU A 237 -21.06 -14.35 15.65
CA LEU A 237 -19.89 -15.09 15.19
C LEU A 237 -19.18 -14.41 14.01
N GLU A 238 -19.94 -13.86 13.06
CA GLU A 238 -19.35 -13.10 11.95
C GLU A 238 -18.70 -11.82 12.45
N VAL A 239 -19.33 -11.12 13.39
CA VAL A 239 -18.74 -9.91 14.00
C VAL A 239 -17.43 -10.22 14.70
N THR A 240 -17.37 -11.29 15.49
CA THR A 240 -16.12 -11.75 16.14
C THR A 240 -15.07 -12.13 15.10
N ARG A 241 -15.45 -12.81 14.01
CA ARG A 241 -14.52 -13.14 12.91
C ARG A 241 -13.98 -11.88 12.23
N HIS A 242 -14.84 -10.91 11.94
CA HIS A 242 -14.45 -9.63 11.34
C HIS A 242 -13.51 -8.83 12.27
N PHE A 243 -13.72 -8.92 13.58
CA PHE A 243 -12.81 -8.34 14.57
C PHE A 243 -11.44 -9.01 14.52
N GLN A 244 -11.39 -10.35 14.53
CA GLN A 244 -10.15 -11.13 14.48
C GLN A 244 -9.37 -10.92 13.18
N ALA A 245 -10.05 -10.67 12.07
CA ALA A 245 -9.44 -10.29 10.79
C ALA A 245 -8.65 -8.97 10.91
N GLY A 246 -9.12 -8.04 11.75
CA GLY A 246 -8.45 -6.77 12.03
C GLY A 246 -8.67 -5.70 10.96
N ALA A 247 -8.48 -4.43 11.30
CA ALA A 247 -8.83 -3.27 10.44
C ALA A 247 -8.25 -3.29 9.02
N TYR A 248 -7.17 -4.04 8.79
CA TYR A 248 -6.44 -4.11 7.51
C TYR A 248 -6.29 -5.54 6.97
N ALA A 249 -7.16 -6.46 7.38
CA ALA A 249 -7.18 -7.83 6.86
C ALA A 249 -7.07 -7.87 5.33
N GLU A 250 -6.55 -8.96 4.78
CA GLU A 250 -6.37 -9.14 3.34
C GLU A 250 -7.68 -9.14 2.55
N ASP A 251 -8.84 -9.22 3.22
CA ASP A 251 -10.17 -9.02 2.62
C ASP A 251 -10.60 -7.53 2.53
N THR A 252 -10.02 -6.66 3.37
CA THR A 252 -10.14 -5.19 3.33
C THR A 252 -9.08 -4.54 2.47
N LYS A 253 -7.97 -5.26 2.24
CA LYS A 253 -7.30 -5.14 0.95
C LYS A 253 -8.32 -5.67 -0.04
N ASN A 254 -8.96 -4.76 -0.76
CA ASN A 254 -9.61 -5.23 -1.95
C ASN A 254 -8.52 -5.91 -2.77
N ILE A 255 -8.69 -7.21 -3.01
CA ILE A 255 -8.25 -7.86 -4.23
C ILE A 255 -8.75 -6.94 -5.34
N LYS A 256 -7.88 -6.01 -5.73
CA LYS A 256 -7.98 -5.16 -6.90
C LYS A 256 -6.66 -5.35 -7.62
N ILE A 257 -6.60 -6.43 -8.38
CA ILE A 257 -6.25 -6.23 -9.79
C ILE A 257 -7.58 -6.15 -10.54
N ALA A 258 -8.31 -5.07 -10.25
CA ALA A 258 -9.31 -4.47 -11.13
C ALA A 258 -9.00 -2.97 -11.16
N VAL A 259 -7.75 -2.67 -11.53
CA VAL A 259 -7.47 -1.56 -12.45
C VAL A 259 -8.22 -1.98 -13.71
N GLN A 260 -9.35 -1.34 -14.03
CA GLN A 260 -10.30 -1.70 -15.11
C GLN A 260 -10.18 -3.15 -15.58
N GLY A 261 -11.08 -4.05 -15.17
CA GLY A 261 -11.08 -5.43 -15.67
C GLY A 261 -10.92 -5.44 -17.18
N LYS A 262 -9.67 -5.65 -17.60
CA LYS A 262 -9.27 -5.89 -18.96
C LYS A 262 -10.04 -7.14 -19.36
N SER A 263 -10.68 -7.10 -20.52
CA SER A 263 -11.42 -8.25 -21.04
C SER A 263 -10.54 -9.51 -20.97
N PRO A 264 -11.09 -10.74 -20.94
CA PRO A 264 -10.28 -11.95 -20.91
C PRO A 264 -9.14 -11.93 -21.94
N GLU A 265 -9.36 -11.34 -23.10
CA GLU A 265 -8.39 -11.16 -24.18
C GLU A 265 -7.29 -10.14 -23.83
N ALA A 266 -7.64 -9.08 -23.11
CA ALA A 266 -6.70 -8.09 -22.61
C ALA A 266 -5.87 -8.62 -21.42
N ALA A 267 -6.46 -9.44 -20.55
CA ALA A 267 -5.71 -10.16 -19.52
C ALA A 267 -4.80 -11.25 -20.14
N PHE A 268 -5.26 -11.90 -21.21
CA PHE A 268 -4.46 -12.88 -21.95
C PHE A 268 -3.23 -12.22 -22.57
N PHE A 269 -3.41 -11.08 -23.22
CA PHE A 269 -2.32 -10.29 -23.77
C PHE A 269 -1.28 -9.93 -22.70
N GLU A 270 -1.71 -9.39 -21.56
CA GLU A 270 -0.79 -8.92 -20.52
C GLU A 270 -0.03 -10.00 -19.76
N HIS A 271 -0.63 -11.16 -19.54
CA HIS A 271 0.01 -12.23 -18.78
C HIS A 271 0.76 -13.23 -19.65
N HIS A 272 0.43 -13.32 -20.95
CA HIS A 272 0.98 -14.36 -21.82
C HIS A 272 1.71 -13.83 -23.05
N ILE A 273 1.32 -12.67 -23.59
CA ILE A 273 1.87 -12.14 -24.84
C ILE A 273 2.86 -11.00 -24.60
N ALA A 274 2.49 -10.02 -23.78
CA ALA A 274 3.35 -8.90 -23.42
C ALA A 274 4.69 -9.36 -22.80
N PRO A 275 4.75 -10.39 -21.93
CA PRO A 275 6.02 -10.93 -21.46
C PRO A 275 6.87 -11.52 -22.58
N VAL A 276 6.25 -12.25 -23.52
CA VAL A 276 6.97 -12.87 -24.66
C VAL A 276 7.49 -11.81 -25.62
N ILE A 277 6.69 -10.80 -25.96
CA ILE A 277 7.13 -9.67 -26.80
C ILE A 277 8.25 -8.90 -26.10
N SER A 278 8.08 -8.62 -24.79
CA SER A 278 9.09 -7.96 -23.96
C SER A 278 10.42 -8.68 -23.96
N GLU A 279 10.41 -9.99 -23.70
CA GLU A 279 11.60 -10.80 -23.52
C GLU A 279 12.31 -11.09 -24.85
N HIS A 280 11.56 -11.33 -25.92
CA HIS A 280 12.12 -11.85 -27.17
C HIS A 280 12.16 -10.84 -28.33
N CYS A 281 11.37 -9.77 -28.30
CA CYS A 281 11.18 -8.89 -29.46
C CYS A 281 11.65 -7.44 -29.22
N LEU A 282 11.42 -6.87 -28.04
CA LEU A 282 11.62 -5.42 -27.78
C LEU A 282 13.08 -4.98 -27.73
N GLU A 283 14.04 -5.90 -27.67
CA GLU A 283 15.45 -5.52 -27.74
C GLU A 283 15.87 -5.02 -29.15
N CYS A 284 15.16 -5.48 -30.20
CA CYS A 284 15.47 -5.14 -31.60
C CYS A 284 14.33 -4.47 -32.36
N HIS A 285 13.12 -4.42 -31.78
CA HIS A 285 11.90 -3.86 -32.37
C HIS A 285 11.18 -2.97 -31.33
N ASP A 286 11.84 -1.91 -30.88
CA ASP A 286 11.25 -0.89 -30.02
C ASP A 286 11.40 0.52 -30.65
N THR A 287 10.99 1.55 -29.93
CA THR A 287 11.07 2.95 -30.40
C THR A 287 12.51 3.41 -30.71
N HIS A 288 13.53 2.80 -30.11
CA HIS A 288 14.94 3.23 -30.25
C HIS A 288 15.72 2.36 -31.25
N ASN A 289 15.42 1.07 -31.31
CA ASN A 289 15.99 0.05 -32.17
C ASN A 289 14.87 -0.47 -33.08
N GLN A 290 14.68 0.16 -34.24
CA GLN A 290 13.62 -0.17 -35.20
C GLN A 290 14.16 -1.04 -36.36
N LYS A 291 14.68 -2.24 -36.06
CA LYS A 291 15.10 -3.14 -37.15
C LYS A 291 13.89 -3.46 -38.03
N GLY A 292 14.07 -3.38 -39.34
CA GLY A 292 12.97 -3.54 -40.30
C GLY A 292 11.90 -2.45 -40.22
N GLU A 293 12.20 -1.28 -39.65
CA GLU A 293 11.27 -0.16 -39.41
C GLU A 293 10.06 -0.56 -38.55
N LEU A 294 10.22 -1.59 -37.72
CA LEU A 294 9.19 -2.13 -36.84
C LEU A 294 9.45 -1.73 -35.40
N ASP A 295 8.40 -1.25 -34.74
CA ASP A 295 8.35 -0.98 -33.31
C ASP A 295 7.15 -1.74 -32.72
N LEU A 296 7.43 -2.67 -31.80
CA LEU A 296 6.45 -3.48 -31.08
C LEU A 296 6.25 -3.01 -29.64
N SER A 297 6.95 -1.98 -29.17
CA SER A 297 6.81 -1.50 -27.79
C SER A 297 5.54 -0.68 -27.62
N TRP A 298 5.03 -0.04 -28.68
CA TRP A 298 3.75 0.68 -28.67
C TRP A 298 2.68 -0.02 -29.51
N LYS A 299 1.44 0.02 -29.03
CA LYS A 299 0.29 -0.54 -29.75
C LYS A 299 0.13 0.07 -31.14
N GLU A 300 0.18 1.40 -31.22
CA GLU A 300 -0.07 2.11 -32.48
C GLU A 300 0.95 1.74 -33.56
N SER A 301 2.24 1.69 -33.23
CA SER A 301 3.30 1.33 -34.16
C SER A 301 3.27 -0.15 -34.52
N ALA A 302 2.97 -1.04 -33.57
CA ALA A 302 2.86 -2.48 -33.81
C ALA A 302 1.80 -2.81 -34.88
N PHE A 303 0.63 -2.14 -34.84
CA PHE A 303 -0.43 -2.30 -35.83
C PHE A 303 -0.20 -1.52 -37.13
N LYS A 304 0.60 -0.46 -37.10
CA LYS A 304 1.03 0.25 -38.32
C LYS A 304 1.93 -0.64 -39.19
N GLY A 305 2.67 -1.57 -38.57
CA GLY A 305 3.57 -2.49 -39.24
C GLY A 305 4.93 -1.88 -39.56
N GLY A 306 5.78 -2.67 -40.23
CA GLY A 306 7.16 -2.30 -40.55
C GLY A 306 7.37 -2.06 -42.04
N LYS A 307 8.64 -2.12 -42.47
CA LYS A 307 9.10 -1.90 -43.85
C LYS A 307 8.36 -2.72 -44.91
N HIS A 308 7.87 -3.90 -44.55
CA HIS A 308 7.22 -4.86 -45.46
C HIS A 308 5.68 -4.89 -45.34
N GLY A 309 5.08 -3.96 -44.59
CA GLY A 309 3.62 -3.85 -44.42
C GLY A 309 3.15 -4.27 -43.03
N MET A 310 1.88 -4.67 -42.94
CA MET A 310 1.24 -5.02 -41.66
C MET A 310 1.89 -6.24 -41.03
N VAL A 311 2.35 -6.09 -39.79
CA VAL A 311 3.03 -7.17 -39.05
C VAL A 311 2.04 -8.00 -38.23
N ILE A 312 0.92 -7.39 -37.82
CA ILE A 312 -0.14 -8.04 -37.06
C ILE A 312 -1.47 -7.83 -37.81
N VAL A 313 -2.10 -8.91 -38.24
CA VAL A 313 -3.42 -8.91 -38.87
C VAL A 313 -4.41 -9.63 -37.94
N PRO A 314 -5.25 -8.88 -37.19
CA PRO A 314 -6.23 -9.45 -36.26
C PRO A 314 -7.08 -10.57 -36.87
N GLY A 315 -7.15 -11.71 -36.19
CA GLY A 315 -7.92 -12.89 -36.60
C GLY A 315 -7.27 -13.75 -37.69
N LYS A 316 -6.10 -13.36 -38.21
CA LYS A 316 -5.45 -14.05 -39.34
C LYS A 316 -3.95 -14.29 -39.11
N PRO A 317 -3.59 -15.35 -38.36
CA PRO A 317 -2.19 -15.69 -38.12
C PRO A 317 -1.40 -15.88 -39.42
N GLU A 318 -1.97 -16.55 -40.41
CA GLU A 318 -1.28 -16.88 -41.68
C GLU A 318 -1.06 -15.65 -42.60
N GLU A 319 -1.68 -14.51 -42.28
CA GLU A 319 -1.42 -13.21 -42.95
C GLU A 319 -0.61 -12.25 -42.05
N SER A 320 -0.23 -12.68 -40.84
CA SER A 320 0.50 -11.87 -39.85
C SER A 320 1.98 -12.20 -39.87
N GLU A 321 2.82 -11.28 -40.33
CA GLU A 321 4.27 -11.46 -40.41
C GLU A 321 4.87 -11.83 -39.03
N LEU A 322 4.36 -11.26 -37.94
CA LEU A 322 4.80 -11.61 -36.58
C LEU A 322 4.71 -13.11 -36.30
N TRP A 323 3.61 -13.75 -36.72
CA TRP A 323 3.45 -15.19 -36.56
C TRP A 323 4.33 -15.96 -37.54
N LEU A 324 4.40 -15.54 -38.81
CA LEU A 324 5.18 -16.25 -39.83
C LEU A 324 6.67 -16.29 -39.47
N SER A 325 7.26 -15.17 -39.04
CA SER A 325 8.68 -15.11 -38.66
C SER A 325 8.97 -15.94 -37.40
N VAL A 326 8.07 -15.94 -36.42
CA VAL A 326 8.20 -16.76 -35.19
C VAL A 326 7.98 -18.25 -35.48
N HIS A 327 7.04 -18.58 -36.35
CA HIS A 327 6.70 -19.96 -36.70
C HIS A 327 7.85 -20.64 -37.43
N HIS A 328 8.51 -19.95 -38.36
CA HIS A 328 9.64 -20.45 -39.13
C HIS A 328 11.00 -20.30 -38.42
N ASP A 329 11.03 -19.85 -37.16
CA ASP A 329 12.27 -19.63 -36.39
C ASP A 329 13.23 -18.61 -37.03
N GLU A 330 12.67 -17.64 -37.78
CA GLU A 330 13.43 -16.52 -38.32
C GLU A 330 13.62 -15.41 -37.28
N MET A 331 12.71 -15.34 -36.29
CA MET A 331 12.78 -14.41 -35.16
C MET A 331 12.62 -15.12 -33.81
N PRO A 332 13.43 -14.76 -32.79
CA PRO A 332 14.33 -13.60 -32.77
C PRO A 332 15.73 -13.91 -33.35
N ASP A 333 16.19 -13.10 -34.31
CA ASP A 333 17.45 -13.32 -35.02
C ASP A 333 18.67 -13.29 -34.09
N ASN A 334 19.51 -14.33 -34.17
CA ASN A 334 20.71 -14.53 -33.36
C ASN A 334 20.48 -14.49 -31.82
N ARG A 335 19.30 -14.92 -31.36
CA ARG A 335 18.91 -14.95 -29.94
C ARG A 335 18.18 -16.25 -29.59
N THR A 336 17.81 -16.39 -28.32
CA THR A 336 17.02 -17.53 -27.84
C THR A 336 15.65 -17.54 -28.52
N MET A 337 15.37 -18.62 -29.24
CA MET A 337 14.09 -18.84 -29.92
C MET A 337 12.97 -19.10 -28.93
N LEU A 338 11.74 -18.78 -29.36
CA LEU A 338 10.54 -19.02 -28.57
C LEU A 338 10.28 -20.53 -28.45
N SER A 339 9.85 -20.95 -27.26
CA SER A 339 9.38 -22.31 -27.02
C SER A 339 8.08 -22.59 -27.80
N SER A 340 7.78 -23.87 -28.04
CA SER A 340 6.53 -24.28 -28.70
C SER A 340 5.28 -23.75 -27.98
N GLU A 341 5.34 -23.59 -26.66
CA GLU A 341 4.25 -23.02 -25.86
C GLU A 341 4.10 -21.52 -26.10
N GLN A 342 5.20 -20.76 -26.11
CA GLN A 342 5.19 -19.32 -26.42
C GLN A 342 4.70 -19.05 -27.86
N LYS A 343 5.13 -19.89 -28.83
CA LYS A 343 4.63 -19.84 -30.21
C LYS A 343 3.11 -20.07 -30.26
N ALA A 344 2.62 -21.08 -29.55
CA ALA A 344 1.19 -21.38 -29.49
C ALA A 344 0.37 -20.21 -28.92
N LEU A 345 0.89 -19.54 -27.88
CA LEU A 345 0.26 -18.35 -27.29
C LEU A 345 0.16 -17.19 -28.30
N ILE A 346 1.24 -16.88 -29.03
CA ILE A 346 1.22 -15.83 -30.07
C ILE A 346 0.20 -16.17 -31.17
N LYS A 347 0.20 -17.42 -31.64
CA LYS A 347 -0.77 -17.86 -32.67
C LYS A 347 -2.20 -17.68 -32.18
N GLN A 348 -2.49 -18.16 -30.97
CA GLN A 348 -3.81 -18.07 -30.36
C GLN A 348 -4.25 -16.61 -30.18
N TRP A 349 -3.38 -15.75 -29.65
CA TRP A 349 -3.70 -14.35 -29.45
C TRP A 349 -4.06 -13.62 -30.76
N ILE A 350 -3.30 -13.86 -31.84
CA ILE A 350 -3.61 -13.27 -33.15
C ILE A 350 -4.95 -13.81 -33.65
N GLN A 351 -5.19 -15.11 -33.51
CA GLN A 351 -6.44 -15.75 -33.90
C GLN A 351 -7.65 -15.19 -33.14
N ASP A 352 -7.47 -14.86 -31.85
CA ASP A 352 -8.50 -14.28 -30.97
C ASP A 352 -8.68 -12.75 -31.18
N GLY A 353 -8.20 -12.22 -32.30
CA GLY A 353 -8.40 -10.83 -32.70
C GLY A 353 -7.27 -9.89 -32.28
N ALA A 354 -6.13 -10.42 -31.85
CA ALA A 354 -4.94 -9.66 -31.46
C ALA A 354 -5.25 -8.51 -30.47
N THR A 355 -6.10 -8.77 -29.47
CA THR A 355 -6.49 -7.74 -28.50
C THR A 355 -5.25 -7.25 -27.75
N TRP A 356 -4.82 -6.02 -28.03
CA TRP A 356 -3.65 -5.41 -27.41
C TRP A 356 -4.12 -4.37 -26.39
N SER A 357 -3.89 -4.64 -25.11
CA SER A 357 -4.52 -3.93 -23.99
C SER A 357 -3.62 -2.91 -23.28
N LEU A 358 -2.36 -2.82 -23.69
CA LEU A 358 -1.41 -1.81 -23.21
C LEU A 358 -1.15 -0.78 -24.30
N GLU A 359 -1.13 0.51 -23.96
CA GLU A 359 -0.64 1.50 -24.93
C GLU A 359 0.85 1.30 -25.23
N HIS A 360 1.62 0.87 -24.22
CA HIS A 360 3.05 0.60 -24.27
C HIS A 360 3.42 -0.63 -23.41
N ILE A 361 4.28 -1.52 -23.93
CA ILE A 361 4.90 -2.61 -23.16
C ILE A 361 6.21 -2.08 -22.57
N ASP A 362 6.28 -2.01 -21.25
CA ASP A 362 7.51 -1.65 -20.54
C ASP A 362 8.28 -2.94 -20.15
N PRO A 363 9.45 -3.24 -20.78
CA PRO A 363 10.13 -4.54 -20.63
C PRO A 363 10.46 -4.93 -19.18
N VAL A 364 10.58 -3.90 -18.37
CA VAL A 364 10.85 -3.82 -16.95
C VAL A 364 9.87 -4.57 -16.08
N LEU A 365 8.59 -4.42 -16.42
CA LEU A 365 7.52 -5.01 -15.64
C LEU A 365 7.54 -6.54 -15.78
N TYR A 366 8.22 -7.04 -16.81
CA TYR A 366 8.27 -8.43 -17.20
C TYR A 366 9.68 -9.04 -17.03
N SER A 367 10.71 -8.23 -16.77
CA SER A 367 12.11 -8.68 -16.59
C SER A 367 12.39 -9.37 -15.25
N HIS A 368 11.43 -9.40 -14.32
CA HIS A 368 11.58 -9.96 -12.96
C HIS A 368 10.48 -10.94 -12.56
N GLN A 369 9.96 -11.72 -13.50
CA GLN A 369 9.04 -12.82 -13.17
C GLN A 369 9.81 -14.14 -13.02
N SER A 370 10.69 -14.19 -12.01
CA SER A 370 11.21 -15.43 -11.46
C SER A 370 11.72 -15.17 -10.04
N ASP A 371 11.02 -15.77 -9.07
CA ASP A 371 11.40 -16.02 -7.67
C ASP A 371 12.28 -14.99 -6.94
N VAL A 372 11.74 -14.22 -5.98
CA VAL A 372 12.47 -13.89 -4.74
C VAL A 372 11.51 -13.49 -3.61
N ALA A 373 11.43 -14.35 -2.58
CA ALA A 373 11.27 -13.93 -1.20
C ALA A 373 12.63 -13.43 -0.69
N SER A 374 12.80 -12.15 -0.34
CA SER A 374 13.82 -11.66 0.60
C SER A 374 13.77 -10.14 0.81
N ASN A 375 14.16 -9.73 2.02
CA ASN A 375 14.19 -8.37 2.55
C ASN A 375 14.81 -7.33 1.59
N TRP A 376 14.09 -6.24 1.33
CA TRP A 376 14.57 -5.18 0.43
C TRP A 376 15.48 -4.18 1.14
N VAL A 377 16.76 -4.19 0.75
CA VAL A 377 17.74 -3.16 1.08
C VAL A 377 17.69 -2.11 -0.04
N ARG A 378 17.33 -0.86 0.29
CA ARG A 378 17.25 0.24 -0.68
C ARG A 378 18.30 1.31 -0.39
N ARG A 379 19.04 1.76 -1.39
CA ARG A 379 19.96 2.92 -1.27
C ARG A 379 19.15 4.19 -0.99
N LEU A 380 19.65 5.06 -0.13
CA LEU A 380 19.05 6.39 0.05
C LEU A 380 19.03 7.15 -1.27
N THR A 381 17.98 7.94 -1.51
CA THR A 381 18.03 8.91 -2.62
C THR A 381 19.10 9.96 -2.36
N VAL A 382 19.56 10.67 -3.40
CA VAL A 382 20.51 11.79 -3.28
C VAL A 382 19.97 12.85 -2.30
N SER A 383 18.67 13.16 -2.38
CA SER A 383 18.02 14.08 -1.43
C SER A 383 17.98 13.54 0.01
N GLU A 384 17.68 12.25 0.18
CA GLU A 384 17.69 11.59 1.49
C GLU A 384 19.10 11.52 2.08
N TYR A 385 20.12 11.28 1.26
CA TYR A 385 21.53 11.25 1.66
C TYR A 385 22.01 12.64 2.10
N ILE A 386 21.78 13.69 1.30
CA ILE A 386 22.09 15.09 1.65
C ILE A 386 21.45 15.45 3.00
N ARG A 387 20.17 15.11 3.18
CA ARG A 387 19.44 15.38 4.43
C ARG A 387 19.99 14.59 5.61
N THR A 388 20.36 13.32 5.38
CA THR A 388 20.94 12.45 6.41
C THR A 388 22.29 13.00 6.86
N VAL A 389 23.21 13.33 5.93
CA VAL A 389 24.51 13.92 6.25
C VAL A 389 24.34 15.24 7.02
N LYS A 390 23.47 16.13 6.55
CA LYS A 390 23.20 17.41 7.22
C LYS A 390 22.66 17.24 8.63
N ASN A 391 21.78 16.27 8.86
CA ASN A 391 21.22 16.01 10.19
C ASN A 391 22.19 15.28 11.12
N THR A 392 23.01 14.38 10.57
CA THR A 392 23.93 13.56 11.37
C THR A 392 25.17 14.34 11.78
N VAL A 393 25.84 15.02 10.84
CA VAL A 393 27.13 15.67 11.07
C VAL A 393 27.10 17.20 10.89
N GLY A 394 25.99 17.77 10.42
CA GLY A 394 25.81 19.22 10.33
C GLY A 394 26.37 19.88 9.06
N ILE A 395 26.93 19.10 8.14
CA ILE A 395 27.54 19.59 6.90
C ILE A 395 26.52 19.54 5.77
N ASP A 396 26.39 20.64 5.02
CA ASP A 396 25.62 20.67 3.79
C ASP A 396 26.51 20.23 2.63
N ILE A 397 26.04 19.23 1.90
CA ILE A 397 26.74 18.62 0.76
C ILE A 397 25.92 18.70 -0.52
N ALA A 398 24.86 19.51 -0.56
CA ALA A 398 23.93 19.48 -1.70
C ALA A 398 24.63 19.68 -3.06
N GLU A 399 25.58 20.61 -3.13
CA GLU A 399 26.37 20.90 -4.33
C GLU A 399 27.28 19.72 -4.69
N ASP A 400 28.19 19.31 -3.78
CA ASP A 400 29.11 18.18 -4.04
C ASP A 400 28.36 16.87 -4.33
N ALA A 401 27.22 16.64 -3.67
CA ALA A 401 26.42 15.43 -3.86
C ALA A 401 25.70 15.43 -5.21
N HIS A 402 25.28 16.58 -5.73
CA HIS A 402 24.69 16.67 -7.07
C HIS A 402 25.76 16.60 -8.17
N ASP A 403 26.99 17.00 -7.88
CA ASP A 403 28.12 16.92 -8.81
C ASP A 403 28.75 15.52 -8.88
N LEU A 404 28.95 14.87 -7.72
CA LEU A 404 29.67 13.60 -7.61
C LEU A 404 28.76 12.37 -7.71
N LEU A 405 27.54 12.44 -7.18
CA LEU A 405 26.58 11.35 -7.36
C LEU A 405 25.89 11.53 -8.70
N PRO A 406 25.76 10.46 -9.51
CA PRO A 406 25.00 10.56 -10.74
C PRO A 406 23.60 11.08 -10.43
N ILE A 407 23.13 12.01 -11.26
CA ILE A 407 21.75 12.52 -11.21
C ILE A 407 20.82 11.30 -11.13
N GLU A 408 19.88 11.32 -10.19
CA GLU A 408 18.79 10.35 -10.18
C GLU A 408 17.96 10.56 -11.43
N LEU A 409 18.41 9.96 -12.53
CA LEU A 409 17.63 9.78 -13.72
C LEU A 409 16.30 9.20 -13.25
N ARG A 410 15.20 9.90 -13.58
CA ARG A 410 13.89 9.27 -13.58
C ARG A 410 14.07 7.95 -14.32
N ALA A 411 14.04 6.87 -13.55
CA ALA A 411 14.07 5.54 -14.09
C ALA A 411 12.71 5.35 -14.76
N ASP A 412 12.70 5.49 -16.10
CA ASP A 412 12.08 4.44 -16.90
C ASP A 412 12.51 3.13 -16.24
N GLY A 413 11.56 2.28 -15.89
CA GLY A 413 11.91 1.12 -15.12
C GLY A 413 13.01 0.31 -15.81
N PHE A 414 13.62 -0.63 -15.07
CA PHE A 414 14.60 -1.67 -15.48
C PHE A 414 15.08 -1.72 -16.94
N SER A 415 15.70 -0.64 -17.40
CA SER A 415 16.82 -0.66 -18.34
C SER A 415 17.95 0.21 -17.81
N ASN A 416 18.26 0.05 -16.53
CA ASN A 416 19.63 -0.21 -16.07
C ASN A 416 19.67 -0.44 -14.56
N THR A 417 19.40 -1.67 -14.14
CA THR A 417 19.93 -2.13 -12.85
C THR A 417 20.44 -3.57 -12.88
N ALA A 418 21.06 -3.96 -14.00
CA ALA A 418 22.32 -4.71 -13.92
C ALA A 418 23.41 -3.93 -13.14
N TYR A 419 23.18 -2.64 -12.87
CA TYR A 419 23.93 -1.78 -11.96
C TYR A 419 23.78 -2.10 -10.46
N ASN A 420 22.83 -2.95 -10.06
CA ASN A 420 22.59 -3.29 -8.64
C ASN A 420 22.94 -4.74 -8.28
N LEU A 421 23.50 -5.50 -9.22
CA LEU A 421 24.05 -6.83 -8.93
C LEU A 421 25.58 -6.86 -8.85
N ASN A 422 26.24 -5.73 -9.15
CA ASN A 422 27.62 -5.47 -8.78
C ASN A 422 27.71 -4.09 -8.14
N VAL A 423 28.39 -4.00 -6.99
CA VAL A 423 28.76 -2.73 -6.37
C VAL A 423 29.61 -1.95 -7.37
N ASP A 424 29.00 -1.02 -8.10
CA ASP A 424 29.72 -0.20 -9.07
C ASP A 424 30.76 0.65 -8.35
N LEU A 425 32.03 0.47 -8.75
CA LEU A 425 33.20 1.18 -8.22
C LEU A 425 33.02 2.70 -8.29
N LYS A 426 32.25 3.24 -9.26
CA LYS A 426 32.04 4.70 -9.33
C LYS A 426 31.19 5.22 -8.17
N HIS A 427 30.18 4.48 -7.72
CA HIS A 427 29.40 4.89 -6.55
C HIS A 427 30.20 4.75 -5.26
N VAL A 428 30.96 3.66 -5.10
CA VAL A 428 31.86 3.50 -3.94
C VAL A 428 32.86 4.66 -3.89
N ASN A 429 33.48 4.98 -5.04
CA ASN A 429 34.41 6.09 -5.14
C ASN A 429 33.74 7.45 -4.89
N ALA A 430 32.51 7.67 -5.39
CA ALA A 430 31.78 8.91 -5.16
C ALA A 430 31.41 9.09 -3.68
N TYR A 431 30.94 8.03 -3.01
CA TYR A 431 30.65 8.08 -1.57
C TYR A 431 31.92 8.22 -0.73
N ALA A 432 33.04 7.61 -1.15
CA ALA A 432 34.33 7.82 -0.50
C ALA A 432 34.80 9.27 -0.63
N GLN A 433 34.77 9.86 -1.83
CA GLN A 433 35.12 11.26 -2.05
C GLN A 433 34.19 12.23 -1.29
N LEU A 434 32.90 11.91 -1.20
CA LEU A 434 31.97 12.69 -0.40
C LEU A 434 32.27 12.56 1.08
N ALA A 435 32.56 11.36 1.58
CA ALA A 435 32.94 11.16 2.98
C ALA A 435 34.21 11.94 3.34
N GLU A 436 35.23 11.91 2.47
CA GLU A 436 36.45 12.69 2.62
C GLU A 436 36.14 14.20 2.67
N LYS A 437 35.38 14.72 1.70
CA LYS A 437 34.96 16.14 1.65
C LYS A 437 34.13 16.55 2.86
N ILE A 438 33.27 15.67 3.36
CA ILE A 438 32.47 15.90 4.57
C ILE A 438 33.42 16.08 5.75
N VAL A 439 34.31 15.11 5.99
CA VAL A 439 35.24 15.15 7.12
C VAL A 439 36.19 16.35 7.03
N GLN A 440 36.67 16.72 5.85
CA GLN A 440 37.50 17.92 5.64
C GLN A 440 36.79 19.23 6.03
N ARG A 441 35.45 19.28 5.94
CA ARG A 441 34.63 20.45 6.33
C ARG A 441 34.11 20.35 7.77
N MET A 442 34.30 19.21 8.44
CA MET A 442 33.83 19.00 9.80
C MET A 442 34.79 19.60 10.82
N ASP A 443 34.20 20.20 11.84
CA ASP A 443 34.88 20.41 13.12
C ASP A 443 34.75 19.12 13.94
N VAL A 444 35.78 18.26 13.83
CA VAL A 444 35.81 16.93 14.45
C VAL A 444 35.79 17.02 15.98
N GLU A 445 36.47 18.00 16.57
CA GLU A 445 36.48 18.21 18.02
C GLU A 445 35.09 18.61 18.52
N SER A 446 34.44 19.58 17.87
CA SER A 446 33.09 20.01 18.24
C SER A 446 32.04 18.92 18.05
N PHE A 447 32.18 18.10 16.99
CA PHE A 447 31.32 16.94 16.77
C PHE A 447 31.49 15.89 17.87
N THR A 448 32.74 15.54 18.20
CA THR A 448 33.05 14.49 19.19
C THR A 448 32.75 14.93 20.63
N GLY A 449 32.85 16.22 20.93
CA GLY A 449 32.50 16.81 22.22
C GLY A 449 31.05 16.55 22.68
N ARG A 450 30.17 16.16 21.75
CA ARG A 450 28.78 15.74 22.05
C ARG A 450 28.71 14.40 22.78
N PHE A 451 29.70 13.54 22.57
CA PHE A 451 29.71 12.17 23.08
C PHE A 451 30.62 12.03 24.30
N VAL A 452 31.64 12.87 24.42
CA VAL A 452 32.66 12.76 25.48
C VAL A 452 33.27 14.12 25.80
N LYS A 453 33.48 14.39 27.11
CA LYS A 453 33.88 15.72 27.60
C LYS A 453 35.38 15.93 27.79
N ASN A 454 36.17 14.86 27.88
CA ASN A 454 37.63 14.88 28.06
C ASN A 454 38.18 13.59 27.46
N LEU A 455 38.82 13.68 26.29
CA LEU A 455 39.24 12.51 25.53
C LEU A 455 40.76 12.43 25.49
N LYS A 456 41.31 11.31 25.94
CA LYS A 456 42.71 10.93 25.72
C LYS A 456 42.75 9.98 24.55
N PHE A 457 43.74 10.15 23.70
CA PHE A 457 43.95 9.27 22.55
C PHE A 457 44.54 7.93 22.98
N THR A 458 43.70 7.11 23.65
CA THR A 458 44.02 5.77 24.15
C THR A 458 42.97 4.79 23.63
N ASP A 459 43.37 3.55 23.37
CA ASP A 459 42.53 2.55 22.71
C ASP A 459 41.18 2.30 23.42
N ASN A 460 41.18 2.23 24.76
CA ASN A 460 39.93 2.04 25.53
C ASN A 460 38.96 3.23 25.43
N GLU A 461 39.47 4.46 25.47
CA GLU A 461 38.64 5.67 25.36
C GLU A 461 38.13 5.86 23.91
N MET A 462 38.95 5.50 22.91
CA MET A 462 38.53 5.48 21.51
C MET A 462 37.42 4.46 21.27
N GLY A 463 37.47 3.28 21.87
CA GLY A 463 36.40 2.29 21.76
C GLY A 463 35.04 2.82 22.25
N ALA A 464 35.01 3.51 23.39
CA ALA A 464 33.79 4.09 23.94
C ALA A 464 33.24 5.25 23.09
N LEU A 465 34.14 6.08 22.55
CA LEU A 465 33.78 7.14 21.60
C LEU A 465 33.17 6.54 20.32
N ILE A 466 33.81 5.52 19.74
CA ILE A 466 33.36 4.86 18.49
C ILE A 466 31.98 4.22 18.66
N ASP A 467 31.70 3.55 19.77
CA ASP A 467 30.38 2.99 20.04
C ASP A 467 29.30 4.09 20.13
N SER A 468 29.61 5.19 20.82
CA SER A 468 28.70 6.32 20.98
C SER A 468 28.43 7.05 19.66
N MET A 469 29.48 7.32 18.87
CA MET A 469 29.36 7.91 17.53
C MET A 469 28.62 6.97 16.59
N GLY A 470 28.94 5.67 16.60
CA GLY A 470 28.33 4.69 15.71
C GLY A 470 26.83 4.54 15.95
N LYS A 471 26.35 4.59 17.20
CA LYS A 471 24.91 4.65 17.52
C LYS A 471 24.20 5.88 16.96
N TRP A 472 24.92 6.99 16.80
CA TRP A 472 24.39 8.23 16.25
C TRP A 472 24.43 8.25 14.72
N VAL A 473 25.55 7.81 14.14
CA VAL A 473 25.81 7.89 12.70
C VAL A 473 25.11 6.74 11.97
N LEU A 474 25.21 5.50 12.47
CA LEU A 474 24.73 4.31 11.78
C LEU A 474 23.28 3.96 12.17
N ARG A 475 22.59 3.25 11.28
CA ARG A 475 21.25 2.72 11.57
C ARG A 475 21.35 1.49 12.48
N GLY A 476 21.19 1.71 13.79
CA GLY A 476 21.22 0.69 14.85
C GLY A 476 22.56 0.61 15.59
N PRO A 477 22.66 -0.24 16.63
CA PRO A 477 23.88 -0.36 17.43
C PRO A 477 25.05 -0.95 16.62
N VAL A 478 26.28 -0.56 16.98
CA VAL A 478 27.52 -1.13 16.45
C VAL A 478 27.72 -2.52 17.06
N ASN A 479 28.00 -3.53 16.25
CA ASN A 479 28.32 -4.86 16.77
C ASN A 479 29.82 -4.99 17.11
N GLU A 480 30.21 -6.07 17.79
CA GLU A 480 31.59 -6.25 18.24
C GLU A 480 32.61 -6.28 17.08
N HIS A 481 32.24 -6.85 15.92
CA HIS A 481 33.12 -6.90 14.75
C HIS A 481 33.32 -5.52 14.11
N GLU A 482 32.26 -4.73 14.00
CA GLU A 482 32.33 -3.35 13.51
C GLU A 482 33.14 -2.46 14.46
N LEU A 483 32.91 -2.60 15.77
CA LEU A 483 33.66 -1.88 16.79
C LEU A 483 35.16 -2.22 16.71
N PHE A 484 35.50 -3.49 16.53
CA PHE A 484 36.88 -3.93 16.34
C PHE A 484 37.49 -3.34 15.05
N ALA A 485 36.75 -3.35 13.94
CA ALA A 485 37.22 -2.78 12.67
C ALA A 485 37.51 -1.27 12.78
N TYR A 486 36.59 -0.49 13.35
CA TYR A 486 36.78 0.96 13.54
C TYR A 486 37.90 1.28 14.53
N ARG A 487 38.06 0.50 15.61
CA ARG A 487 39.20 0.63 16.54
C ARG A 487 40.54 0.30 15.88
N GLY A 488 40.54 -0.60 14.90
CA GLY A 488 41.71 -0.90 14.09
C GLY A 488 42.25 0.34 13.37
N ILE A 489 41.36 1.23 12.91
CA ILE A 489 41.74 2.49 12.26
C ILE A 489 42.47 3.39 13.26
N THR A 490 41.88 3.64 14.43
CA THR A 490 42.48 4.54 15.43
C THR A 490 43.79 3.99 15.98
N THR A 491 43.89 2.68 16.16
CA THR A 491 45.12 2.00 16.58
C THR A 491 46.23 2.14 15.52
N SER A 492 45.88 2.00 14.24
CA SER A 492 46.84 2.13 13.15
C SER A 492 47.36 3.56 13.01
N VAL A 493 46.47 4.56 13.13
CA VAL A 493 46.86 5.99 13.11
C VAL A 493 47.73 6.33 14.31
N ALA A 494 47.38 5.87 15.51
CA ALA A 494 48.19 6.06 16.71
C ALA A 494 49.58 5.42 16.57
N ALA A 495 49.67 4.21 16.02
CA ALA A 495 50.94 3.52 15.78
C ALA A 495 51.80 4.22 14.72
N ALA A 496 51.19 4.89 13.75
CA ALA A 496 51.87 5.72 12.76
C ALA A 496 52.22 7.13 13.28
N GLY A 497 51.82 7.48 14.50
CA GLY A 497 52.07 8.80 15.11
C GLY A 497 51.12 9.91 14.65
N GLY A 498 49.97 9.55 14.07
CA GLY A 498 48.94 10.50 13.62
C GLY A 498 48.15 11.14 14.77
N SER A 499 47.36 12.17 14.45
CA SER A 499 46.62 12.95 15.46
C SER A 499 45.29 12.31 15.86
N TYR A 500 44.70 12.81 16.95
CA TYR A 500 43.35 12.42 17.36
C TYR A 500 42.31 12.81 16.30
N GLU A 501 42.38 14.03 15.76
CA GLU A 501 41.45 14.50 14.73
C GLU A 501 41.56 13.64 13.46
N GLU A 502 42.78 13.26 13.06
CA GLU A 502 43.02 12.37 11.93
C GLU A 502 42.41 10.98 12.17
N ALA A 503 42.65 10.40 13.34
CA ALA A 503 42.13 9.09 13.70
C ALA A 503 40.60 9.05 13.72
N VAL A 504 39.96 10.07 14.32
CA VAL A 504 38.50 10.16 14.35
C VAL A 504 37.91 10.50 12.99
N GLY A 505 38.56 11.40 12.25
CA GLY A 505 38.15 11.76 10.89
C GLY A 505 38.03 10.52 10.02
N LEU A 506 39.05 9.66 10.01
CA LEU A 506 39.05 8.41 9.24
C LEU A 506 37.98 7.42 9.71
N VAL A 507 37.69 7.35 11.02
CA VAL A 507 36.57 6.53 11.52
C VAL A 507 35.23 7.05 11.02
N ILE A 508 35.00 8.36 11.10
CA ILE A 508 33.76 8.97 10.61
C ILE A 508 33.63 8.75 9.09
N GLU A 509 34.73 8.91 8.35
CA GLU A 509 34.78 8.62 6.92
C GLU A 509 34.35 7.19 6.61
N ALA A 510 34.91 6.21 7.34
CA ALA A 510 34.55 4.80 7.22
C ALA A 510 33.08 4.55 7.58
N MET A 511 32.53 5.23 8.59
CA MET A 511 31.13 5.12 8.96
C MET A 511 30.20 5.71 7.90
N LEU A 512 30.55 6.85 7.27
CA LEU A 512 29.77 7.47 6.20
C LEU A 512 29.76 6.61 4.92
N GLN A 513 30.79 5.78 4.72
CA GLN A 513 30.87 4.80 3.64
C GLN A 513 30.17 3.47 3.97
N SER A 514 29.75 3.27 5.22
CA SER A 514 29.10 2.03 5.64
C SER A 514 27.78 1.80 4.89
N PRO A 515 27.47 0.56 4.49
CA PRO A 515 26.15 0.22 3.97
C PRO A 515 25.02 0.60 4.93
N ARG A 516 25.26 0.58 6.25
CA ARG A 516 24.27 0.97 7.28
C ARG A 516 24.01 2.49 7.31
N PHE A 517 24.87 3.27 6.67
CA PHE A 517 24.70 4.71 6.47
C PHE A 517 24.13 5.05 5.09
N ILE A 518 24.60 4.39 4.03
CA ILE A 518 24.21 4.66 2.63
C ILE A 518 22.88 3.98 2.24
N TYR A 519 22.57 2.83 2.84
CA TYR A 519 21.36 2.08 2.57
C TYR A 519 20.40 2.13 3.75
N ARG A 520 19.12 2.10 3.42
CA ARG A 520 18.03 1.83 4.34
C ARG A 520 17.62 0.39 4.14
N VAL A 521 17.77 -0.42 5.17
CA VAL A 521 17.03 -1.68 5.25
C VAL A 521 15.63 -1.30 5.69
N GLU A 522 14.64 -1.52 4.83
CA GLU A 522 13.25 -1.31 5.21
C GLU A 522 12.80 -2.48 6.08
N ASN A 523 13.20 -2.47 7.34
CA ASN A 523 12.58 -3.30 8.39
C ASN A 523 11.19 -2.77 8.76
N HIS A 524 10.60 -1.92 7.92
CA HIS A 524 9.33 -1.25 8.19
C HIS A 524 8.54 -1.26 6.91
N VAL A 525 7.28 -1.69 7.01
CA VAL A 525 6.35 -1.87 5.90
C VAL A 525 5.82 -0.53 5.36
N GLY A 526 6.61 0.55 5.49
CA GLY A 526 6.17 1.92 5.24
C GLY A 526 5.07 2.43 6.21
N ASP A 527 4.66 1.61 7.18
CA ASP A 527 3.57 1.85 8.14
C ASP A 527 4.06 2.22 9.55
N GLY A 528 5.38 2.28 9.75
CA GLY A 528 5.99 2.64 11.03
C GLY A 528 6.11 1.48 12.03
N THR A 529 5.85 0.23 11.63
CA THR A 529 6.13 -0.95 12.46
C THR A 529 7.52 -1.54 12.16
N VAL A 530 8.27 -1.91 13.20
CA VAL A 530 9.55 -2.62 13.07
C VAL A 530 9.26 -4.11 12.87
N TRP A 531 9.89 -4.74 11.88
CA TRP A 531 9.89 -6.18 11.65
C TRP A 531 10.55 -6.91 12.84
N PRO A 532 10.04 -8.07 13.31
CA PRO A 532 10.55 -8.77 14.49
C PRO A 532 11.99 -9.26 14.35
#